data_AF-A0A7C9FI16-F1
#
_entry.id   AF-A0A7C9FI16-F1
#
_cell.length_a   1.000
_cell.length_b   1.000
_cell.length_c   1.000
_cell.angle_alpha   90.00
_cell.angle_beta   90.00
_cell.angle_gamma   90.00
#
_symmetry.space_group_name_H-M   'P 1'
#
loop_
_entity.id
_entity.type
_entity.pdbx_description
1 polymer ?
#
loop_
_entity_poly.entity_id
_entity_poly.type
_entity_poly.pdbx_seq_one_letter_code
_entity_poly.pdbx_strand_id
1 'polypeptide(L)'
;MAKGRQSRKRTSTSTLVMSMLLMLTIVLLLLLALGILSLPVGSDDASPAHDLSSFGRKVLERGAGMGERGDQWVEILSWEPRAFLYHNFLSKEECEYLINLATPHMRKSTVVDSKTGQSKDSRVRTSSGMFLRRGQDKIIRAIEKRIADFTFIPVEHGEGLQILHYEEGQKYEPHF
;
A
#
# COMPACT_ATOMS: atom_id res chain seq x y z
N MET A 1 -21.10 -80.88 -29.49
CA MET A 1 -20.09 -79.79 -29.57
C MET A 1 -20.81 -78.49 -29.92
N ALA A 2 -20.91 -77.53 -28.99
CA ALA A 2 -21.35 -76.16 -29.29
C ALA A 2 -20.28 -75.19 -28.79
N LYS A 3 -19.56 -74.57 -29.73
CA LYS A 3 -18.52 -73.57 -29.47
C LYS A 3 -19.20 -72.23 -29.15
N GLY A 4 -19.11 -71.79 -27.89
CA GLY A 4 -19.52 -70.47 -27.46
C GLY A 4 -18.66 -69.40 -28.12
N ARG A 5 -19.29 -68.48 -28.87
CA ARG A 5 -18.64 -67.37 -29.55
C ARG A 5 -18.74 -66.14 -28.66
N GLN A 6 -17.64 -65.74 -28.01
CA GLN A 6 -17.56 -64.51 -27.22
C GLN A 6 -17.72 -63.28 -28.13
N SER A 7 -18.81 -62.55 -27.94
CA SER A 7 -19.04 -61.25 -28.58
C SER A 7 -18.31 -60.15 -27.79
N ARG A 8 -17.27 -59.57 -28.38
CA ARG A 8 -16.51 -58.45 -27.80
C ARG A 8 -17.34 -57.17 -27.94
N LYS A 9 -17.93 -56.69 -26.84
CA LYS A 9 -18.70 -55.43 -26.81
C LYS A 9 -17.76 -54.24 -27.09
N ARG A 10 -18.00 -53.52 -28.18
CA ARG A 10 -17.35 -52.22 -28.46
C ARG A 10 -18.03 -51.15 -27.59
N THR A 11 -17.26 -50.52 -26.72
CA THR A 11 -17.71 -49.36 -25.94
C THR A 11 -17.81 -48.14 -26.85
N SER A 12 -18.93 -47.42 -26.75
CA SER A 12 -19.18 -46.20 -27.52
C SER A 12 -18.30 -45.07 -26.99
N THR A 13 -17.77 -44.22 -27.87
CA THR A 13 -16.96 -43.05 -27.51
C THR A 13 -17.68 -42.14 -26.50
N SER A 14 -19.00 -42.02 -26.61
CA SER A 14 -19.83 -41.31 -25.63
C SER A 14 -19.77 -41.91 -24.23
N THR A 15 -19.79 -43.25 -24.11
CA THR A 15 -19.67 -43.92 -22.80
C THR A 15 -18.29 -43.73 -22.17
N LEU A 16 -17.24 -43.66 -22.99
CA LEU A 16 -15.88 -43.33 -22.54
C LEU A 16 -15.83 -41.89 -22.01
N VAL A 17 -16.32 -40.91 -22.78
CA VAL A 17 -16.34 -39.49 -22.36
C VAL A 17 -17.14 -39.30 -21.07
N MET A 18 -18.32 -39.92 -20.96
CA MET A 18 -19.15 -39.82 -19.77
C MET A 18 -18.47 -40.47 -18.55
N SER A 19 -17.77 -41.59 -18.74
CA SER A 19 -17.00 -42.22 -17.66
C SER A 19 -15.80 -41.38 -17.21
N MET A 20 -15.12 -40.69 -18.15
CA MET A 20 -14.01 -39.79 -17.83
C MET A 20 -14.49 -38.57 -17.03
N LEU A 21 -15.62 -37.97 -17.43
CA LEU A 21 -16.21 -36.85 -16.70
C LEU A 21 -16.62 -37.26 -15.27
N LEU A 22 -17.25 -38.43 -15.12
CA LEU A 22 -17.63 -38.97 -13.81
C LEU A 22 -16.41 -39.23 -12.91
N MET A 23 -15.35 -39.81 -13.46
CA MET A 23 -14.12 -40.04 -12.68
C MET A 23 -13.45 -38.73 -12.29
N LEU A 24 -13.43 -37.73 -13.18
CA LEU A 24 -12.90 -36.41 -12.88
C LEU A 24 -13.68 -35.71 -11.75
N THR A 25 -15.01 -35.78 -11.76
CA THR A 25 -15.82 -35.18 -10.68
C THR A 25 -15.60 -35.88 -9.35
N ILE A 26 -15.50 -37.21 -9.32
CA ILE A 26 -15.21 -37.98 -8.10
C ILE A 26 -13.83 -37.60 -7.53
N VAL A 27 -12.81 -37.50 -8.39
CA VAL A 27 -11.46 -37.08 -7.97
C VAL A 27 -11.49 -35.66 -7.41
N LEU A 28 -12.19 -34.73 -8.06
CA LEU A 28 -12.33 -33.36 -7.58
C LEU A 28 -13.00 -33.30 -6.20
N LEU A 29 -14.07 -34.08 -5.99
CA LEU A 29 -14.76 -34.19 -4.70
C LEU A 29 -13.87 -34.78 -3.60
N LEU A 30 -13.04 -35.79 -3.93
CA LEU A 30 -12.08 -36.36 -2.99
C LEU A 30 -10.99 -35.35 -2.62
N LEU A 31 -10.48 -34.58 -3.58
CA LEU A 31 -9.48 -33.53 -3.32
C LEU A 31 -10.05 -32.41 -2.44
N LEU A 32 -11.33 -32.05 -2.64
CA LEU A 32 -12.05 -31.10 -1.79
C LEU A 32 -12.27 -31.67 -0.37
N ALA A 33 -12.71 -32.93 -0.26
CA ALA A 33 -12.95 -33.59 1.02
C ALA A 33 -11.67 -33.80 1.85
N LEU A 34 -10.53 -34.00 1.17
CA LEU A 34 -9.21 -34.12 1.79
C LEU A 34 -8.54 -32.75 2.04
N GLY A 35 -9.18 -31.63 1.67
CA GLY A 35 -8.64 -30.28 1.87
C GLY A 35 -7.41 -29.95 1.01
N ILE A 36 -7.17 -30.71 -0.06
CA ILE A 36 -6.06 -30.49 -1.01
C ILE A 36 -6.42 -29.37 -1.99
N LEU A 37 -7.72 -29.16 -2.23
CA LEU A 37 -8.27 -28.09 -3.06
C LEU A 37 -9.28 -27.31 -2.21
N SER A 38 -9.24 -25.97 -2.27
CA SER A 38 -10.18 -25.09 -1.56
C SER A 38 -10.96 -24.25 -2.56
N LEU A 39 -12.28 -24.20 -2.43
CA LEU A 39 -13.12 -23.27 -3.19
C LEU A 39 -13.28 -21.97 -2.38
N PRO A 40 -13.25 -20.79 -3.02
CA PRO A 40 -13.52 -19.53 -2.34
C PRO A 40 -15.04 -19.41 -2.16
N VAL A 41 -15.58 -20.06 -1.13
CA VAL A 41 -16.96 -19.82 -0.69
C VAL A 41 -16.91 -18.80 0.43
N GLY A 42 -17.34 -17.58 0.13
CA GLY A 42 -17.44 -16.51 1.12
C GLY A 42 -18.66 -16.77 2.01
N SER A 43 -18.42 -17.07 3.27
CA SER A 43 -19.40 -16.94 4.34
C SER A 43 -18.70 -16.33 5.55
N ASP A 44 -19.15 -15.15 5.92
CA ASP A 44 -18.72 -14.41 7.11
C ASP A 44 -18.94 -15.26 8.37
N ASP A 45 -17.86 -15.64 9.04
CA ASP A 45 -17.83 -15.82 10.50
C ASP A 45 -16.37 -15.91 11.01
N ALA A 46 -16.17 -15.43 12.23
CA ALA A 46 -14.92 -14.85 12.72
C ALA A 46 -13.81 -15.83 13.20
N SER A 47 -12.56 -15.40 12.95
CA SER A 47 -11.26 -15.69 13.64
C SER A 47 -10.46 -16.97 13.30
N PRO A 48 -9.11 -16.94 13.40
CA PRO A 48 -8.19 -16.22 12.52
C PRO A 48 -7.22 -17.22 11.87
N ALA A 49 -7.41 -17.50 10.59
CA ALA A 49 -6.45 -18.29 9.82
C ALA A 49 -5.38 -17.37 9.26
N HIS A 50 -4.12 -17.63 9.62
CA HIS A 50 -2.89 -17.01 9.14
C HIS A 50 -3.01 -16.39 7.75
N ASP A 51 -3.11 -15.08 7.78
CA ASP A 51 -3.31 -14.22 6.63
C ASP A 51 -2.07 -14.25 5.73
N LEU A 52 -2.14 -14.99 4.62
CA LEU A 52 -1.10 -14.97 3.58
C LEU A 52 -1.00 -13.60 2.90
N SER A 53 -2.02 -12.74 3.01
CA SER A 53 -1.95 -11.33 2.60
C SER A 53 -1.11 -10.50 3.58
N SER A 54 -1.09 -10.85 4.87
CA SER A 54 -0.14 -10.29 5.84
C SER A 54 1.31 -10.66 5.50
N PHE A 55 1.55 -11.86 4.97
CA PHE A 55 2.89 -12.28 4.54
C PHE A 55 3.32 -11.53 3.27
N GLY A 56 2.40 -11.33 2.32
CA GLY A 56 2.64 -10.49 1.13
C GLY A 56 2.91 -9.02 1.48
N ARG A 57 2.12 -8.43 2.41
CA ARG A 57 2.34 -7.08 2.92
C ARG A 57 3.64 -6.96 3.73
N LYS A 58 3.96 -7.92 4.62
CA LYS A 58 5.21 -7.91 5.40
C LYS A 58 6.45 -7.95 4.52
N VAL A 59 6.42 -8.71 3.43
CA VAL A 59 7.57 -8.82 2.51
C VAL A 59 7.75 -7.54 1.68
N LEU A 60 6.69 -6.83 1.32
CA LEU A 60 6.80 -5.52 0.64
C LEU A 60 7.18 -4.37 1.60
N GLU A 61 6.69 -4.39 2.83
CA GLU A 61 6.90 -3.32 3.83
C GLU A 61 8.29 -3.34 4.48
N ARG A 62 8.96 -4.50 4.54
CA ARG A 62 10.28 -4.65 5.19
C ARG A 62 11.45 -3.98 4.46
N GLY A 63 11.24 -3.45 3.26
CA GLY A 63 12.34 -3.27 2.30
C GLY A 63 13.01 -1.90 2.18
N ALA A 64 12.46 -0.79 2.70
CA ALA A 64 13.01 0.53 2.33
C ALA A 64 12.94 1.64 3.39
N GLY A 65 11.98 1.57 4.33
CA GLY A 65 11.85 2.56 5.40
C GLY A 65 12.87 2.34 6.52
N MET A 66 13.14 3.40 7.29
CA MET A 66 13.98 3.31 8.48
C MET A 66 13.11 3.13 9.72
N GLY A 67 13.50 2.27 10.66
CA GLY A 67 12.77 2.06 11.92
C GLY A 67 11.49 1.23 11.78
N GLU A 68 10.88 0.90 12.91
CA GLU A 68 9.61 0.19 12.97
C GLU A 68 8.45 1.18 13.02
N ARG A 69 7.39 0.92 12.25
CA ARG A 69 6.13 1.67 12.33
C ARG A 69 5.13 0.86 13.16
N GLY A 70 4.36 1.55 13.99
CA GLY A 70 3.19 0.96 14.63
C GLY A 70 2.09 0.62 13.61
N ASP A 71 1.03 -0.03 14.07
CA ASP A 71 -0.11 -0.36 13.22
C ASP A 71 -0.68 0.89 12.55
N GLN A 72 -0.77 0.85 11.22
CA GLN A 72 -1.22 1.98 10.41
C GLN A 72 -2.73 1.93 10.20
N TRP A 73 -3.41 3.05 10.42
CA TRP A 73 -4.85 3.19 10.20
C TRP A 73 -5.21 4.63 9.81
N VAL A 74 -6.43 4.80 9.29
CA VAL A 74 -6.90 6.07 8.71
C VAL A 74 -8.14 6.55 9.46
N GLU A 75 -8.14 7.83 9.82
CA GLU A 75 -9.29 8.52 10.40
C GLU A 75 -9.84 9.53 9.38
N ILE A 76 -11.17 9.58 9.24
CA ILE A 76 -11.84 10.52 8.35
C ILE A 76 -12.21 11.76 9.17
N LEU A 77 -11.58 12.90 8.86
CA LEU A 77 -11.83 14.16 9.57
C LEU A 77 -12.96 14.97 8.91
N SER A 78 -13.03 14.97 7.58
CA SER A 78 -14.08 15.64 6.83
C SER A 78 -14.24 15.04 5.44
N TRP A 79 -15.47 15.10 4.92
CA TRP A 79 -15.79 14.73 3.53
C TRP A 79 -15.75 15.94 2.60
N GLU A 80 -16.00 17.15 3.12
CA GLU A 80 -16.03 18.39 2.36
C GLU A 80 -15.45 19.55 3.18
N PRO A 81 -14.18 19.94 2.95
CA PRO A 81 -13.22 19.31 2.05
C PRO A 81 -12.82 17.91 2.54
N ARG A 82 -12.36 17.04 1.63
CA ARG A 82 -11.83 15.72 1.99
C ARG A 82 -10.57 15.88 2.85
N ALA A 83 -10.63 15.45 4.10
CA ALA A 83 -9.52 15.49 5.04
C ALA A 83 -9.42 14.16 5.80
N PHE A 84 -8.23 13.58 5.81
CA PHE A 84 -7.94 12.29 6.43
C PHE A 84 -6.67 12.41 7.30
N LEU A 85 -6.67 11.72 8.45
CA LEU A 85 -5.50 11.60 9.31
C LEU A 85 -4.93 10.18 9.20
N TYR A 86 -3.67 10.08 8.79
CA TYR A 86 -2.94 8.82 8.66
C TYR A 86 -2.06 8.59 9.88
N HIS A 87 -2.48 7.68 10.75
CA HIS A 87 -1.75 7.35 11.97
C HIS A 87 -0.54 6.47 11.65
N ASN A 88 0.58 6.71 12.35
CA ASN A 88 1.84 5.98 12.17
C ASN A 88 2.38 5.99 10.72
N PHE A 89 2.19 7.12 10.01
CA PHE A 89 2.63 7.26 8.62
C PHE A 89 4.17 7.24 8.48
N LEU A 90 4.88 7.94 9.36
CA LEU A 90 6.33 7.88 9.52
C LEU A 90 6.69 7.13 10.80
N SER A 91 7.82 6.42 10.79
CA SER A 91 8.42 5.91 12.02
C SER A 91 9.06 7.07 12.80
N LYS A 92 9.37 6.82 14.09
CA LYS A 92 10.11 7.79 14.90
C LYS A 92 11.48 8.09 14.30
N GLU A 93 12.15 7.06 13.81
CA GLU A 93 13.48 7.16 13.22
C GLU A 93 13.43 7.98 11.92
N GLU A 94 12.43 7.78 11.06
CA GLU A 94 12.24 8.59 9.85
C GLU A 94 12.04 10.07 10.20
N CYS A 95 11.24 10.38 11.22
CA CYS A 95 11.06 11.74 11.71
C CYS A 95 12.38 12.37 12.19
N GLU A 96 13.13 11.67 13.04
CA GLU A 96 14.42 12.16 13.55
C GLU A 96 15.43 12.36 12.41
N TYR A 97 15.48 11.46 11.44
CA TYR A 97 16.33 11.58 10.26
C TYR A 97 15.99 12.82 9.43
N LEU A 98 14.70 13.08 9.15
CA LEU A 98 14.28 14.26 8.39
C LEU A 98 14.66 15.57 9.12
N ILE A 99 14.46 15.60 10.45
CA ILE A 99 14.82 16.75 11.30
C ILE A 99 16.33 16.98 11.23
N ASN A 100 17.13 15.94 11.47
CA ASN A 100 18.60 16.05 11.49
C ASN A 100 19.17 16.45 10.13
N LEU A 101 18.59 15.93 9.03
CA LEU A 101 18.99 16.28 7.68
C LEU A 101 18.69 17.75 7.34
N ALA A 102 17.55 18.28 7.79
CA ALA A 102 17.11 19.62 7.44
C ALA A 102 17.71 20.72 8.34
N THR A 103 17.89 20.44 9.64
CA THR A 103 18.34 21.41 10.67
C THR A 103 19.54 22.28 10.26
N PRO A 104 20.67 21.74 9.75
CA PRO A 104 21.84 22.57 9.39
C PRO A 104 21.61 23.47 8.16
N HIS A 105 20.50 23.29 7.44
CA HIS A 105 20.21 23.98 6.18
C HIS A 105 18.96 24.85 6.23
N MET A 106 18.34 24.98 7.41
CA MET A 106 17.14 25.79 7.60
C MET A 106 17.39 27.27 7.28
N ARG A 107 16.47 27.86 6.53
CA ARG A 107 16.43 29.29 6.25
C ARG A 107 15.05 29.85 6.55
N LYS A 108 14.95 31.17 6.77
CA LYS A 108 13.65 31.82 6.94
C LYS A 108 12.75 31.51 5.75
N SER A 109 11.54 31.03 6.03
CA SER A 109 10.56 30.71 5.00
C SER A 109 10.07 31.97 4.32
N THR A 110 9.85 31.87 3.02
CA THR A 110 9.32 32.94 2.18
C THR A 110 7.98 32.51 1.59
N VAL A 111 7.23 33.48 1.07
CA VAL A 111 6.02 33.23 0.28
C VAL A 111 6.23 33.74 -1.14
N VAL A 112 5.51 33.15 -2.09
CA VAL A 112 5.49 33.65 -3.47
C VAL A 112 4.46 34.77 -3.54
N ASP A 113 4.91 35.95 -3.96
CA ASP A 113 4.02 37.08 -4.22
C ASP A 113 3.17 36.80 -5.46
N SER A 114 1.84 36.86 -5.32
CA SER A 114 0.91 36.47 -6.39
C SER A 114 0.92 37.40 -7.61
N LYS A 115 1.42 38.64 -7.47
CA LYS A 115 1.49 39.61 -8.57
C LYS A 115 2.78 39.50 -9.34
N THR A 116 3.88 39.26 -8.64
CA THR A 116 5.23 39.32 -9.20
C THR A 116 5.85 37.94 -9.40
N GLY A 117 5.30 36.90 -8.78
CA GLY A 117 5.86 35.54 -8.76
C GLY A 117 7.17 35.42 -7.97
N GLN A 118 7.60 36.48 -7.29
CA GLN A 118 8.88 36.51 -6.58
C GLN A 118 8.75 36.03 -5.14
N SER A 119 9.83 35.45 -4.64
CA SER A 119 9.96 35.07 -3.23
C SER A 119 10.10 36.30 -2.35
N LYS A 120 9.27 36.42 -1.30
CA LYS A 120 9.25 37.56 -0.39
C LYS A 120 9.20 37.10 1.07
N ASP A 121 9.87 37.87 1.92
CA ASP A 121 9.76 37.78 3.38
C ASP A 121 8.32 37.95 3.84
N SER A 122 7.84 37.00 4.63
CA SER A 122 6.43 36.88 4.95
C SER A 122 6.15 37.19 6.42
N ARG A 123 5.09 37.97 6.66
CA ARG A 123 4.46 38.08 7.99
C ARG A 123 3.39 37.02 8.20
N VAL A 124 2.96 36.36 7.12
CA VAL A 124 1.88 35.35 7.14
C VAL A 124 2.43 33.94 7.32
N ARG A 125 3.69 33.69 6.93
CA ARG A 125 4.45 32.46 7.17
C ARG A 125 5.75 32.83 7.84
N THR A 126 5.91 32.48 9.12
CA THR A 126 7.05 32.90 9.93
C THR A 126 7.97 31.76 10.35
N SER A 127 7.81 30.58 9.75
CA SER A 127 8.68 29.41 9.96
C SER A 127 10.09 29.60 9.40
N SER A 128 10.97 28.69 9.81
CA SER A 128 12.15 28.31 9.02
C SER A 128 11.86 27.04 8.21
N GLY A 129 12.56 26.85 7.09
CA GLY A 129 12.32 25.72 6.21
C GLY A 129 13.49 25.35 5.30
N MET A 130 13.40 24.14 4.75
CA MET A 130 14.36 23.54 3.81
C MET A 130 13.63 22.62 2.84
N PHE A 131 14.02 22.66 1.57
CA PHE A 131 13.56 21.70 0.56
C PHE A 131 14.59 20.59 0.40
N LEU A 132 14.17 19.35 0.62
CA LEU A 132 14.95 18.16 0.27
C LEU A 132 14.77 17.85 -1.21
N ARG A 133 15.83 17.36 -1.86
CA ARG A 133 15.74 17.00 -3.28
C ARG A 133 14.86 15.76 -3.44
N ARG A 134 14.06 15.72 -4.50
CA ARG A 134 13.28 14.52 -4.81
C ARG A 134 14.20 13.32 -4.99
N GLY A 135 13.85 12.21 -4.35
CA GLY A 135 14.61 10.98 -4.39
C GLY A 135 16.07 11.09 -3.94
N GLN A 136 16.39 12.08 -3.09
CA GLN A 136 17.75 12.40 -2.63
C GLN A 136 18.52 11.17 -2.13
N ASP A 137 17.88 10.30 -1.36
CA ASP A 137 18.44 9.01 -0.96
C ASP A 137 17.36 7.94 -0.79
N LYS A 138 17.77 6.77 -0.29
CA LYS A 138 16.87 5.61 -0.14
C LYS A 138 15.73 5.86 0.84
N ILE A 139 15.96 6.64 1.90
CA ILE A 139 14.95 6.91 2.94
C ILE A 139 13.94 7.89 2.37
N ILE A 140 14.40 8.97 1.73
CA ILE A 140 13.53 9.94 1.06
C ILE A 140 12.67 9.26 -0.03
N ARG A 141 13.27 8.41 -0.87
CA ARG A 141 12.52 7.65 -1.88
C ARG A 141 11.47 6.73 -1.27
N ALA A 142 11.76 6.10 -0.13
CA ALA A 142 10.81 5.23 0.55
C ALA A 142 9.60 6.03 1.07
N ILE A 143 9.85 7.22 1.63
CA ILE A 143 8.79 8.13 2.11
C ILE A 143 7.97 8.66 0.93
N GLU A 144 8.62 9.15 -0.13
CA GLU A 144 7.94 9.65 -1.34
C GLU A 144 7.07 8.57 -2.01
N LYS A 145 7.59 7.34 -2.12
CA LYS A 145 6.80 6.21 -2.62
C LYS A 145 5.58 5.94 -1.72
N ARG A 146 5.74 6.00 -0.40
CA ARG A 146 4.63 5.82 0.54
C ARG A 146 3.58 6.92 0.39
N ILE A 147 3.99 8.17 0.20
CA ILE A 147 3.07 9.28 -0.10
C ILE A 147 2.30 8.98 -1.39
N ALA A 148 2.97 8.51 -2.44
CA ALA A 148 2.33 8.13 -3.69
C ALA A 148 1.30 6.99 -3.51
N ASP A 149 1.65 5.96 -2.74
CA ASP A 149 0.77 4.83 -2.45
C ASP A 149 -0.51 5.28 -1.70
N PHE A 150 -0.41 6.27 -0.81
CA PHE A 150 -1.54 6.77 -0.01
C PHE A 150 -2.40 7.82 -0.73
N THR A 151 -1.79 8.60 -1.62
CA THR A 151 -2.48 9.64 -2.40
C THR A 151 -3.03 9.12 -3.72
N PHE A 152 -2.58 7.94 -4.15
CA PHE A 152 -2.81 7.39 -5.49
C PHE A 152 -2.30 8.29 -6.62
N ILE A 153 -1.28 9.11 -6.32
CA ILE A 153 -0.64 10.04 -7.27
C ILE A 153 0.80 9.56 -7.49
N PRO A 154 1.27 9.40 -8.74
CA PRO A 154 2.64 8.95 -9.00
C PRO A 154 3.69 9.89 -8.42
N VAL A 155 4.81 9.33 -7.94
CA VAL A 155 5.92 10.07 -7.30
C VAL A 155 6.45 11.21 -8.18
N GLU A 156 6.39 11.06 -9.50
CA GLU A 156 6.85 12.04 -10.48
C GLU A 156 6.07 13.35 -10.45
N HIS A 157 4.83 13.34 -9.94
CA HIS A 157 3.99 14.52 -9.76
C HIS A 157 4.25 15.23 -8.42
N GLY A 158 5.03 14.62 -7.52
CA GLY A 158 5.44 15.23 -6.27
C GLY A 158 6.61 16.21 -6.43
N GLU A 159 6.52 17.32 -5.70
CA GLU A 159 7.68 18.16 -5.41
C GLU A 159 8.60 17.48 -4.37
N GLY A 160 9.82 18.00 -4.22
CA GLY A 160 10.71 17.55 -3.14
C GLY A 160 10.12 17.86 -1.76
N LEU A 161 10.43 17.04 -0.75
CA LEU A 161 9.89 17.21 0.59
C LEU A 161 10.28 18.57 1.18
N GLN A 162 9.28 19.36 1.57
CA GLN A 162 9.50 20.62 2.27
C GLN A 162 9.41 20.38 3.78
N ILE A 163 10.51 20.59 4.50
CA ILE A 163 10.57 20.51 5.96
C ILE A 163 10.41 21.92 6.53
N LEU A 164 9.58 22.07 7.55
CA LEU A 164 9.30 23.34 8.23
C LEU A 164 9.45 23.20 9.72
N HIS A 165 9.99 24.25 10.34
CA HIS A 165 10.15 24.34 11.78
C HIS A 165 9.56 25.67 12.28
N TYR A 166 8.66 25.55 13.27
CA TYR A 166 7.99 26.66 13.93
C TYR A 166 8.44 26.71 15.38
N GLU A 167 9.01 27.84 15.77
CA GLU A 167 9.26 28.19 17.15
C GLU A 167 7.99 28.76 17.81
N GLU A 168 8.03 28.92 19.13
CA GLU A 168 6.92 29.53 19.87
C GLU A 168 6.58 30.92 19.30
N GLY A 169 5.30 31.15 19.00
CA GLY A 169 4.79 32.38 18.38
C GLY A 169 4.93 32.46 16.85
N GLN A 170 5.61 31.52 16.19
CA GLN A 170 5.60 31.41 14.73
C GLN A 170 4.31 30.77 14.22
N LYS A 171 3.91 31.10 12.98
CA LYS A 171 2.63 30.69 12.40
C LYS A 171 2.66 30.61 10.88
N TYR A 172 1.63 29.95 10.35
CA TYR A 172 1.20 30.11 8.97
C TYR A 172 -0.30 30.47 8.99
N GLU A 173 -0.64 31.64 8.46
CA GLU A 173 -2.04 32.02 8.23
C GLU A 173 -2.70 31.14 7.15
N PRO A 174 -4.03 30.96 7.19
CA PRO A 174 -4.76 30.16 6.20
C PRO A 174 -4.47 30.61 4.75
N HIS A 175 -4.24 29.63 3.87
CA HIS A 175 -3.88 29.83 2.47
C HIS A 175 -4.31 28.62 1.61
N PHE A 176 -4.15 28.74 0.29
CA PHE A 176 -4.33 27.69 -0.71
C PHE A 176 -3.02 27.44 -1.46
#